data_AF-A0A2Z5ZLC4-F1
#
_entry.id   AF-A0A2Z5ZLC4-F1
#
_cell.length_a   1.000
_cell.length_b   1.000
_cell.length_c   1.000
_cell.angle_alpha   90.00
_cell.angle_beta   90.00
_cell.angle_gamma   90.00
#
_symmetry.space_group_name_H-M   'P 1'
#
loop_
_entity.id
_entity.type
_entity.pdbx_description
1 polymer ?
#
loop_
_entity_poly.entity_id
_entity_poly.type
_entity_poly.pdbx_seq_one_letter_code
_entity_poly.pdbx_strand_id
1 'polypeptide(L)'
;MLDASENPFPVAHAKRKNLMIFNFGAYGHLLLSEFFQAGGKIVVREFHTPAEFKTLSEPVVINCPGYGARALCQDESLIPIRGQTNWLPPQANSLYGVRYKGAALLCKTDGIMVQALDFTGLGDMVGVNNSFEHPDRSEAEKAIGIFEDLFARMKGQPA
;
A
#
# COMPACT_ATOMS: atom_id res chain seq x y z
N MET A 1 14.72 -17.95 12.43
CA MET A 1 15.54 -17.55 11.25
C MET A 1 15.62 -18.81 10.41
N LEU A 2 15.34 -18.75 9.12
CA LEU A 2 15.52 -19.88 8.21
C LEU A 2 17.00 -19.96 7.84
N ASP A 3 17.57 -21.16 7.88
CA ASP A 3 18.90 -21.42 7.34
C ASP A 3 18.86 -21.59 5.80
N ALA A 4 20.03 -21.77 5.19
CA ALA A 4 20.14 -21.87 3.74
C ALA A 4 19.41 -23.10 3.14
N SER A 5 19.17 -24.16 3.92
CA SER A 5 18.47 -25.35 3.46
C SER A 5 16.94 -25.20 3.48
N GLU A 6 16.44 -24.33 4.37
CA GLU A 6 15.01 -24.02 4.51
C GLU A 6 14.59 -22.74 3.76
N ASN A 7 15.56 -21.98 3.24
CA ASN A 7 15.36 -20.69 2.59
C ASN A 7 15.32 -20.85 1.06
N PRO A 8 14.19 -20.56 0.38
CA PRO A 8 14.12 -20.66 -1.08
C PRO A 8 14.90 -19.54 -1.79
N PHE A 9 15.28 -18.48 -1.07
CA PHE A 9 16.01 -17.35 -1.63
C PHE A 9 17.52 -17.54 -1.52
N PRO A 10 18.32 -17.12 -2.52
CA PRO A 10 19.78 -17.26 -2.55
C PRO A 10 20.45 -16.21 -1.64
N VAL A 11 20.16 -16.27 -0.34
CA VAL A 11 20.70 -15.42 0.73
C VAL A 11 20.96 -16.28 1.97
N ALA A 12 21.93 -15.86 2.81
CA ALA A 12 22.36 -16.65 3.96
C ALA A 12 21.23 -16.95 4.97
N HIS A 13 20.32 -16.00 5.16
CA HIS A 13 19.26 -16.09 6.16
C HIS A 13 17.98 -15.40 5.69
N ALA A 14 16.84 -15.96 6.08
CA ALA A 14 15.53 -15.32 5.90
C ALA A 14 14.69 -15.38 7.19
N LYS A 15 13.72 -14.46 7.30
CA LYS A 15 12.70 -14.49 8.37
C LYS A 15 11.34 -14.68 7.73
N ARG A 16 10.62 -15.72 8.17
CA ARG A 16 9.22 -15.94 7.79
C ARG A 16 8.29 -15.36 8.86
N LYS A 17 7.22 -14.71 8.42
CA LYS A 17 6.11 -14.28 9.26
C LYS A 17 4.80 -14.57 8.53
N ASN A 18 3.77 -14.95 9.27
CA ASN A 18 2.43 -15.05 8.73
C ASN A 18 1.83 -13.64 8.65
N LEU A 19 1.18 -13.33 7.53
CA LEU A 19 0.53 -12.04 7.29
C LEU A 19 -0.83 -12.30 6.64
N MET A 20 -1.82 -11.52 7.03
CA MET A 20 -3.09 -11.43 6.29
C MET A 20 -3.00 -10.30 5.27
N ILE A 21 -3.41 -10.57 4.04
CA ILE A 21 -3.43 -9.61 2.95
C ILE A 21 -4.88 -9.52 2.45
N PHE A 22 -5.37 -8.30 2.25
CA PHE A 22 -6.66 -8.05 1.61
C PHE A 22 -6.45 -7.26 0.31
N ASN A 23 -7.34 -7.44 -0.66
CA ASN A 23 -7.35 -6.67 -1.90
C ASN A 23 -8.24 -5.45 -1.73
N PHE A 24 -7.72 -4.26 -2.07
CA PHE A 24 -8.43 -3.01 -1.85
C PHE A 24 -9.79 -2.99 -2.56
N GLY A 25 -9.83 -3.39 -3.83
CA GLY A 25 -11.07 -3.43 -4.61
C GLY A 25 -12.11 -4.39 -4.01
N ALA A 26 -11.71 -5.64 -3.74
CA ALA A 26 -12.62 -6.64 -3.20
C ALA A 26 -13.12 -6.29 -1.79
N TYR A 27 -12.25 -5.78 -0.93
CA TYR A 27 -12.62 -5.37 0.43
C TYR A 27 -13.49 -4.11 0.42
N GLY A 28 -13.18 -3.14 -0.45
CA GLY A 28 -14.03 -1.96 -0.66
C GLY A 28 -15.44 -2.34 -1.13
N HIS A 29 -15.55 -3.29 -2.07
CA HIS A 29 -16.86 -3.80 -2.50
C HIS A 29 -17.64 -4.48 -1.39
N LEU A 30 -16.98 -5.26 -0.52
CA LEU A 30 -17.63 -5.87 0.64
C LEU A 30 -18.19 -4.79 1.58
N LEU A 31 -17.35 -3.85 2.01
CA LEU A 31 -17.75 -2.78 2.94
C LEU A 31 -18.88 -1.92 2.38
N LEU A 32 -18.81 -1.55 1.10
CA LEU A 32 -19.86 -0.78 0.44
C LEU A 32 -21.15 -1.58 0.31
N SER A 33 -21.07 -2.87 -0.01
CA SER A 33 -22.25 -3.74 -0.07
C SER A 33 -22.95 -3.81 1.28
N GLU A 34 -22.20 -4.02 2.36
CA GLU A 34 -22.76 -4.04 3.73
C GLU A 34 -23.38 -2.69 4.11
N PHE A 35 -22.70 -1.58 3.78
CA PHE A 35 -23.23 -0.22 4.00
C PHE A 35 -24.56 0.01 3.28
N PHE A 36 -24.67 -0.38 2.01
CA PHE A 36 -25.92 -0.23 1.25
C PHE A 36 -27.03 -1.17 1.74
N GLN A 37 -26.70 -2.41 2.12
CA GLN A 37 -27.67 -3.36 2.69
C GLN A 37 -28.23 -2.86 4.03
N ALA A 38 -27.43 -2.12 4.80
CA ALA A 38 -27.87 -1.44 6.01
C ALA A 38 -28.69 -0.15 5.76
N GLY A 39 -28.97 0.18 4.48
CA GLY A 39 -29.74 1.38 4.10
C GLY A 39 -28.91 2.65 3.94
N GLY A 40 -27.58 2.54 3.99
CA GLY A 40 -26.65 3.65 3.74
C GLY A 40 -26.80 4.23 2.33
N LYS A 41 -26.42 5.50 2.17
CA LYS A 41 -26.46 6.22 0.89
C LYS A 41 -25.15 6.97 0.68
N ILE A 42 -24.66 6.99 -0.55
CA ILE A 42 -23.53 7.84 -0.94
C ILE A 42 -24.09 9.09 -1.60
N VAL A 43 -23.69 10.25 -1.09
CA VAL A 43 -23.97 11.55 -1.67
C VAL A 43 -22.64 12.22 -1.98
N VAL A 44 -22.39 12.49 -3.26
CA VAL A 44 -21.20 13.24 -3.68
C VAL A 44 -21.44 14.70 -3.37
N ARG A 45 -20.65 15.25 -2.45
CA ARG A 45 -20.73 16.63 -2.02
C ARG A 45 -19.34 17.11 -1.58
N GLU A 46 -19.01 18.33 -1.96
CA GLU A 46 -17.76 18.99 -1.55
C GLU A 46 -18.02 19.97 -0.41
N PHE A 47 -17.08 20.03 0.54
CA PHE A 47 -17.07 20.97 1.64
C PHE A 47 -15.74 21.72 1.62
N HIS A 48 -15.78 23.04 1.71
CA HIS A 48 -14.57 23.86 1.71
C HIS A 48 -14.13 24.24 3.13
N THR A 49 -15.08 24.26 4.07
CA THR A 49 -14.83 24.58 5.48
C THR A 49 -15.68 23.70 6.41
N PRO A 50 -15.28 23.49 7.69
CA PRO A 50 -16.08 22.69 8.63
C PRO A 50 -17.39 23.37 9.02
N ALA A 51 -17.51 24.70 8.82
CA ALA A 51 -18.73 25.44 9.09
C ALA A 51 -19.90 24.97 8.21
N GLU A 52 -19.61 24.49 7.00
CA GLU A 52 -20.59 23.96 6.06
C GLU A 52 -21.23 22.66 6.55
N PHE A 53 -20.67 21.96 7.54
CA PHE A 53 -21.32 20.79 8.15
C PHE A 53 -22.69 21.13 8.77
N LYS A 54 -22.90 22.38 9.18
CA LYS A 54 -24.21 22.87 9.69
C LYS A 54 -25.32 22.86 8.63
N THR A 55 -24.97 22.69 7.36
CA THR A 55 -25.94 22.58 6.26
C THR A 55 -26.44 21.14 6.07
N LEU A 56 -25.88 20.18 6.79
CA LEU A 56 -26.36 18.80 6.82
C LEU A 56 -27.61 18.71 7.71
N SER A 57 -28.57 17.88 7.30
CA SER A 57 -29.74 17.57 8.11
C SER A 57 -29.45 16.55 9.21
N GLU A 58 -28.35 15.81 9.06
CA GLU A 58 -27.92 14.75 9.95
C GLU A 58 -27.38 15.33 11.26
N PRO A 59 -27.80 14.81 12.43
CA PRO A 59 -27.46 15.38 13.73
C PRO A 59 -26.02 15.07 14.17
N VAL A 60 -25.36 14.10 13.54
CA VAL A 60 -24.02 13.63 13.89
C VAL A 60 -23.17 13.51 12.62
N VAL A 61 -21.96 14.08 12.68
CA VAL A 61 -20.97 13.99 11.61
C VAL A 61 -19.77 13.20 12.11
N ILE A 62 -19.43 12.11 11.41
CA ILE A 62 -18.18 11.39 11.60
C ILE A 62 -17.20 11.88 10.52
N ASN A 63 -16.23 12.71 10.91
CA ASN A 63 -15.30 13.36 9.99
C ASN A 63 -14.10 12.45 9.69
N CYS A 64 -14.06 11.80 8.52
CA CYS A 64 -12.98 10.90 8.09
C CYS A 64 -12.26 11.34 6.78
N PRO A 65 -11.78 12.59 6.64
CA PRO A 65 -11.22 13.11 5.39
C PRO A 65 -9.78 12.66 5.10
N GLY A 66 -9.14 11.92 6.01
CA GLY A 66 -7.73 11.54 5.91
C GLY A 66 -6.83 12.77 5.76
N TYR A 67 -5.91 12.75 4.79
CA TYR A 67 -5.02 13.88 4.52
C TYR A 67 -5.76 15.18 4.13
N GLY A 68 -7.00 15.07 3.63
CA GLY A 68 -7.85 16.22 3.31
C GLY A 68 -8.17 17.12 4.51
N ALA A 69 -8.04 16.63 5.75
CA ALA A 69 -8.24 17.45 6.95
C ALA A 69 -7.24 18.63 7.02
N ARG A 70 -6.06 18.51 6.41
CA ARG A 70 -5.10 19.61 6.33
C ARG A 70 -5.70 20.83 5.64
N ALA A 71 -6.45 20.62 4.55
CA ALA A 71 -7.13 21.70 3.82
C ALA A 71 -8.47 22.06 4.47
N LEU A 72 -9.31 21.05 4.77
CA LEU A 72 -10.67 21.25 5.27
C LEU A 72 -10.71 21.81 6.70
N CYS A 73 -9.84 21.31 7.59
CA CYS A 73 -9.85 21.64 9.02
C CYS A 73 -8.66 22.50 9.44
N GLN A 74 -7.81 22.92 8.48
CA GLN A 74 -6.55 23.64 8.76
C GLN A 74 -5.63 22.89 9.73
N ASP A 75 -5.67 21.55 9.70
CA ASP A 75 -4.84 20.71 10.54
C ASP A 75 -3.41 20.61 9.97
N GLU A 76 -2.58 21.59 10.33
CA GLU A 76 -1.18 21.65 9.89
C GLU A 76 -0.29 20.57 10.50
N SER A 77 -0.77 19.85 11.52
CA SER A 77 -0.04 18.73 12.13
C SER A 77 0.02 17.50 11.22
N LEU A 78 -0.86 17.41 10.23
CA LEU A 78 -0.85 16.37 9.21
C LEU A 78 0.25 16.62 8.19
N ILE A 79 1.32 15.82 8.28
CA ILE A 79 2.47 15.86 7.37
C ILE A 79 2.34 14.68 6.38
N PRO A 80 2.36 14.92 5.06
CA PRO A 80 2.29 13.84 4.09
C PRO A 80 3.58 13.01 4.12
N ILE A 81 3.44 11.71 3.90
CA ILE A 81 4.55 10.80 3.62
C ILE A 81 4.28 10.16 2.26
N ARG A 82 5.07 10.55 1.25
CA ARG A 82 4.96 9.97 -0.08
C ARG A 82 5.39 8.50 -0.08
N GLY A 83 4.58 7.65 -0.67
CA GLY A 83 4.95 6.27 -1.01
C GLY A 83 4.39 5.90 -2.39
N GLN A 84 5.13 5.10 -3.14
CA GLN A 84 4.70 4.64 -4.46
C GLN A 84 4.55 3.12 -4.47
N THR A 85 3.46 2.65 -5.09
CA THR A 85 3.28 1.22 -5.40
C THR A 85 3.24 1.02 -6.91
N ASN A 86 3.89 -0.05 -7.35
CA ASN A 86 3.96 -0.45 -8.75
C ASN A 86 3.28 -1.80 -8.88
N TRP A 87 2.54 -1.99 -9.97
CA TRP A 87 1.69 -3.16 -10.13
C TRP A 87 2.10 -3.94 -11.37
N LEU A 88 2.42 -5.22 -11.16
CA LEU A 88 2.68 -6.18 -12.23
C LEU A 88 1.48 -7.14 -12.34
N PRO A 89 1.30 -7.81 -13.50
CA PRO A 89 0.27 -8.82 -13.67
C PRO A 89 0.30 -9.87 -12.54
N PRO A 90 -0.86 -10.38 -12.11
CA PRO A 90 -0.93 -11.39 -11.06
C PRO A 90 -0.28 -12.70 -11.52
N GLN A 91 0.37 -13.40 -10.59
CA GLN A 91 0.84 -14.76 -10.78
C GLN A 91 -0.02 -15.72 -9.98
N ALA A 92 -0.65 -16.67 -10.67
CA ALA A 92 -1.44 -17.72 -10.02
C ALA A 92 -0.56 -18.50 -9.00
N ASN A 93 -1.16 -18.89 -7.88
CA ASN A 93 -0.55 -19.72 -6.82
C ASN A 93 0.61 -19.09 -6.01
N SER A 94 0.96 -17.82 -6.24
CA SER A 94 1.93 -17.11 -5.40
C SER A 94 1.22 -16.31 -4.32
N LEU A 95 1.14 -16.86 -3.10
CA LEU A 95 0.49 -16.22 -1.94
C LEU A 95 1.51 -15.86 -0.86
N TYR A 96 2.53 -15.10 -1.23
CA TYR A 96 3.59 -14.68 -0.32
C TYR A 96 4.03 -13.24 -0.59
N GLY A 97 4.78 -12.70 0.36
CA GLY A 97 5.44 -11.41 0.27
C GLY A 97 6.93 -11.54 0.54
N VAL A 98 7.73 -10.67 -0.06
CA VAL A 98 9.17 -10.59 0.15
C VAL A 98 9.54 -9.15 0.49
N ARG A 99 10.27 -8.95 1.59
CA ARG A 99 10.97 -7.70 1.86
C ARG A 99 12.46 -7.94 1.70
N TYR A 100 13.10 -7.23 0.78
CA TYR A 100 14.50 -7.44 0.44
C TYR A 100 15.15 -6.14 -0.05
N LYS A 101 16.36 -5.84 0.45
CA LYS A 101 17.17 -4.67 0.05
C LYS A 101 16.39 -3.35 -0.05
N GLY A 102 15.53 -3.07 0.94
CA GLY A 102 14.77 -1.82 0.98
C GLY A 102 13.56 -1.78 0.04
N ALA A 103 13.14 -2.90 -0.55
CA ALA A 103 11.92 -3.02 -1.33
C ALA A 103 10.98 -4.09 -0.74
N ALA A 104 9.68 -3.95 -1.03
CA ALA A 104 8.65 -4.94 -0.73
C ALA A 104 7.97 -5.41 -2.02
N LEU A 105 7.69 -6.70 -2.06
CA LEU A 105 6.86 -7.36 -3.06
C LEU A 105 5.76 -8.11 -2.32
N LEU A 106 4.51 -7.96 -2.77
CA LEU A 106 3.36 -8.70 -2.27
C LEU A 106 2.62 -9.31 -3.47
N CYS A 107 2.57 -10.64 -3.52
CA CYS A 107 1.76 -11.34 -4.49
C CYS A 107 0.31 -11.36 -3.99
N LYS A 108 -0.56 -10.69 -4.73
CA LYS A 108 -2.00 -10.59 -4.46
C LYS A 108 -2.74 -11.24 -5.63
N THR A 109 -4.00 -11.61 -5.42
CA THR A 109 -4.80 -12.23 -6.49
C THR A 109 -5.16 -11.25 -7.60
N ASP A 110 -5.08 -9.94 -7.34
CA ASP A 110 -5.35 -8.86 -8.29
C ASP A 110 -4.08 -8.24 -8.91
N GLY A 111 -2.89 -8.67 -8.48
CA GLY A 111 -1.62 -8.23 -9.04
C GLY A 111 -0.44 -8.45 -8.10
N ILE A 112 0.78 -8.25 -8.59
CA ILE A 112 1.97 -8.23 -7.74
C ILE A 112 2.29 -6.77 -7.44
N MET A 113 2.16 -6.37 -6.17
CA MET A 113 2.50 -5.04 -5.71
C MET A 113 3.98 -4.98 -5.36
N VAL A 114 4.71 -4.04 -5.96
CA VAL A 114 6.13 -3.77 -5.69
C VAL A 114 6.28 -2.33 -5.20
N GLN A 115 6.96 -2.13 -4.08
CA GLN A 115 7.15 -0.82 -3.47
C GLN A 115 8.58 -0.64 -2.99
N ALA A 116 9.16 0.53 -3.25
CA ALA A 116 10.35 0.97 -2.54
C ALA A 116 9.95 1.34 -1.10
N LEU A 117 10.62 0.75 -0.11
CA LEU A 117 10.41 1.07 1.30
C LEU A 117 11.51 2.01 1.80
N ASP A 118 12.77 1.65 1.55
CA ASP A 118 13.91 2.38 2.11
C ASP A 118 15.20 2.08 1.35
N PHE A 119 15.50 2.88 0.33
CA PHE A 119 16.78 2.78 -0.39
C PHE A 119 17.91 3.59 0.25
N THR A 120 17.62 4.42 1.25
CA THR A 120 18.57 5.39 1.81
C THR A 120 18.95 5.08 3.27
N GLY A 121 18.27 4.12 3.90
CA GLY A 121 18.40 3.81 5.33
C GLY A 121 17.56 4.72 6.24
N LEU A 122 16.65 5.53 5.67
CA LEU A 122 15.84 6.51 6.39
C LEU A 122 14.38 6.04 6.63
N GLY A 123 14.01 4.87 6.13
CA GLY A 123 12.65 4.34 6.21
C GLY A 123 11.61 5.27 5.59
N ASP A 124 10.46 5.37 6.24
CA ASP A 124 9.35 6.24 5.85
C ASP A 124 9.76 7.73 5.78
N MET A 125 10.87 8.12 6.41
CA MET A 125 11.36 9.51 6.39
C MET A 125 11.77 9.98 4.99
N VAL A 126 11.99 9.08 4.03
CA VAL A 126 12.24 9.43 2.62
C VAL A 126 11.09 10.22 2.01
N GLY A 127 9.85 9.92 2.39
CA GLY A 127 8.65 10.54 1.83
C GLY A 127 8.14 11.74 2.62
N VAL A 128 8.75 12.10 3.74
CA VAL A 128 8.23 13.12 4.66
C VAL A 128 8.15 14.48 3.98
N ASN A 129 7.02 15.16 4.20
CA ASN A 129 6.72 16.47 3.64
C ASN A 129 6.73 16.50 2.10
N ASN A 130 6.55 15.35 1.47
CA ASN A 130 6.41 15.23 0.03
C ASN A 130 4.95 14.90 -0.30
N SER A 131 4.24 15.86 -0.88
CA SER A 131 2.85 15.71 -1.36
C SER A 131 2.78 15.43 -2.86
N PHE A 132 3.90 15.12 -3.52
CA PHE A 132 3.93 14.91 -4.96
C PHE A 132 3.30 13.56 -5.34
N GLU A 133 2.21 13.61 -6.09
CA GLU A 133 1.39 12.44 -6.41
C GLU A 133 1.78 11.73 -7.71
N HIS A 134 2.68 12.32 -8.51
CA HIS A 134 3.06 11.68 -9.76
C HIS A 134 4.02 10.50 -9.54
N PRO A 135 3.87 9.41 -10.33
CA PRO A 135 4.75 8.27 -10.26
C PRO A 135 6.15 8.62 -10.76
N ASP A 136 7.16 8.13 -10.06
CA ASP A 136 8.56 8.13 -10.44
C ASP A 136 8.91 6.77 -11.06
N ARG A 137 9.20 6.78 -12.36
CA ARG A 137 9.56 5.57 -13.10
C ARG A 137 10.90 4.98 -12.64
N SER A 138 11.86 5.82 -12.28
CA SER A 138 13.18 5.36 -11.83
C SER A 138 13.11 4.64 -10.48
N GLU A 139 12.23 5.11 -9.58
CA GLU A 139 11.93 4.44 -8.31
C GLU A 139 11.31 3.05 -8.56
N ALA A 140 10.37 2.98 -9.50
CA ALA A 140 9.72 1.74 -9.90
C ALA A 140 10.73 0.72 -10.47
N GLU A 141 11.52 1.14 -11.47
CA GLU A 141 12.51 0.28 -12.13
C GLU A 141 13.55 -0.24 -11.13
N LYS A 142 14.00 0.61 -10.20
CA LYS A 142 14.93 0.20 -9.13
C LYS A 142 14.32 -0.84 -8.19
N ALA A 143 13.07 -0.65 -7.75
CA ALA A 143 12.39 -1.59 -6.87
C ALA A 143 12.14 -2.94 -7.56
N ILE A 144 11.73 -2.92 -8.83
CA ILE A 144 11.50 -4.13 -9.63
C ILE A 144 12.82 -4.87 -9.87
N GLY A 145 13.89 -4.16 -10.23
CA GLY A 145 15.21 -4.73 -10.50
C GLY A 145 15.82 -5.47 -9.30
N ILE A 146 15.51 -5.07 -8.06
CA ILE A 146 15.91 -5.79 -6.84
C ILE A 146 15.32 -7.21 -6.82
N PHE A 147 14.05 -7.35 -7.19
CA PHE A 147 13.38 -8.65 -7.21
C PHE A 147 13.77 -9.46 -8.44
N GLU A 148 13.96 -8.81 -9.59
CA GLU A 148 14.51 -9.45 -10.79
C GLU A 148 15.87 -10.13 -10.49
N ASP A 149 16.82 -9.40 -9.88
CA ASP A 149 18.11 -9.97 -9.46
C ASP A 149 17.94 -11.12 -8.46
N LEU A 150 17.05 -10.96 -7.47
CA LEU A 150 16.83 -11.99 -6.45
C LEU A 150 16.31 -13.29 -7.09
N PHE A 151 15.31 -13.19 -7.95
CA PHE A 151 14.67 -14.34 -8.59
C PHE A 151 15.54 -14.95 -9.69
N ALA A 152 16.32 -14.16 -10.44
CA ALA A 152 17.25 -14.69 -11.44
C ALA A 152 18.33 -15.60 -10.83
N ARG A 153 18.71 -15.35 -9.57
CA ARG A 153 19.67 -16.16 -8.82
C ARG A 153 19.06 -17.40 -8.16
N MET A 154 17.73 -17.56 -8.19
CA MET A 154 17.03 -18.77 -7.75
C MET A 154 17.17 -19.87 -8.82
N LYS A 155 18.30 -20.58 -8.85
CA LYS A 155 18.46 -21.77 -9.70
C LYS A 155 17.69 -22.97 -9.10
N GLY A 156 16.75 -23.55 -9.85
CA GLY A 156 16.47 -25.00 -9.78
C GLY A 156 15.28 -25.53 -8.98
N GLN A 157 14.18 -24.79 -8.80
CA GLN A 157 12.90 -25.41 -8.40
C GLN A 157 11.87 -25.21 -9.53
N PRO A 158 11.31 -26.30 -10.12
CA PRO A 158 10.24 -26.15 -11.10
C PRO A 158 9.00 -25.55 -10.44
N ALA A 159 8.26 -24.80 -11.26
CA ALA A 159 6.93 -24.27 -10.94
C ALA A 159 5.94 -25.38 -10.57
#